data_AF-A0A921HZV5-F1
#
_entry.id   AF-A0A921HZV5-F1
#
_cell.length_a   1.000
_cell.length_b   1.000
_cell.length_c   1.000
_cell.angle_alpha   90.00
_cell.angle_beta   90.00
_cell.angle_gamma   90.00
#
_symmetry.space_group_name_H-M   'P 1'
#
loop_
_entity.id
_entity.type
_entity.pdbx_description
1 polymer ?
#
loop_
_entity_poly.entity_id
_entity_poly.type
_entity_poly.pdbx_seq_one_letter_code
_entity_poly.pdbx_strand_id
1 'polypeptide(L)'
;TADEIRDLIRKLNREGATVFLTTHNMEEADELCHRVALLNKGSIVESGSPEELKLKYSRKRVVITTGEGKKEVPLEREALLKSLEQAGEVLMIHSEEPSLRDVFLTLTKEEQ
;
A
#
# COMPACT_ATOMS: atom_id res chain seq x y z
N THR A 1 -15.65 16.43 -13.33
CA THR A 1 -15.76 15.47 -12.21
C THR A 1 -14.38 15.26 -11.58
N ALA A 2 -14.25 14.49 -10.50
CA ALA A 2 -12.94 14.18 -9.93
C ALA A 2 -12.01 13.51 -10.95
N ASP A 3 -12.55 12.63 -11.81
CA ASP A 3 -11.77 11.94 -12.85
C ASP A 3 -11.21 12.89 -13.91
N GLU A 4 -11.98 13.91 -14.33
CA GLU A 4 -11.49 14.93 -15.27
C GLU A 4 -10.28 15.70 -14.71
N ILE A 5 -10.25 15.95 -13.40
CA ILE A 5 -9.11 16.61 -12.74
C ILE A 5 -7.89 15.69 -12.72
N ARG A 6 -8.09 14.39 -12.41
CA ARG A 6 -7.01 13.39 -12.43
C ARG A 6 -6.39 13.27 -13.81
N ASP A 7 -7.21 13.22 -14.84
CA ASP A 7 -6.76 13.13 -16.23
C ASP A 7 -6.03 14.40 -16.68
N LEU A 8 -6.48 15.58 -16.24
CA LEU A 8 -5.78 16.83 -16.48
C LEU A 8 -4.39 16.83 -15.81
N ILE A 9 -4.29 16.41 -14.54
CA ILE A 9 -3.02 16.32 -13.82
C ILE A 9 -2.04 15.39 -14.55
N ARG A 10 -2.51 14.21 -14.97
CA ARG A 10 -1.71 13.26 -15.75
C ARG A 10 -1.24 13.85 -17.06
N LYS A 11 -2.14 14.53 -17.80
CA LYS A 11 -1.81 15.16 -19.07
C LYS A 11 -0.73 16.22 -18.89
N LEU A 12 -0.90 17.15 -17.94
CA LEU A 12 0.08 18.19 -17.65
C LEU A 12 1.44 17.61 -17.30
N ASN A 13 1.46 16.57 -16.46
CA ASN A 13 2.72 15.91 -16.11
C ASN A 13 3.40 15.26 -17.32
N ARG A 14 2.64 14.58 -18.20
CA ARG A 14 3.17 14.01 -19.46
C ARG A 14 3.68 15.07 -20.42
N GLU A 15 3.13 16.27 -20.38
CA GLU A 15 3.60 17.44 -21.15
C GLU A 15 4.84 18.12 -20.53
N GLY A 16 5.37 17.59 -19.42
CA GLY A 16 6.60 18.05 -18.78
C GLY A 16 6.39 19.00 -17.59
N ALA A 17 5.14 19.27 -17.20
CA ALA A 17 4.87 20.08 -16.02
C ALA A 17 5.19 19.31 -14.72
N THR A 18 5.79 20.01 -13.76
CA THR A 18 5.88 19.54 -12.37
C THR A 18 4.61 19.94 -11.64
N VAL A 19 3.89 18.97 -11.09
CA VAL A 19 2.63 19.19 -10.36
C VAL A 19 2.88 18.95 -8.87
N PHE A 20 2.56 19.94 -8.05
CA PHE A 20 2.53 19.81 -6.60
C PHE A 20 1.08 19.64 -6.14
N LEU A 21 0.76 18.46 -5.61
CA LEU A 21 -0.58 18.11 -5.16
C LEU A 21 -0.60 17.97 -3.63
N THR A 22 -1.54 18.66 -2.99
CA THR A 22 -1.89 18.43 -1.58
C THR A 22 -3.24 17.74 -1.52
N THR A 23 -3.29 16.53 -0.96
CA THR A 23 -4.54 15.79 -0.78
C THR A 23 -4.50 15.03 0.54
N HIS A 24 -5.67 14.81 1.14
CA HIS A 24 -5.87 13.88 2.24
C HIS A 24 -6.37 12.51 1.73
N ASN A 25 -6.69 12.41 0.44
CA ASN A 25 -7.09 11.17 -0.20
C ASN A 25 -5.83 10.38 -0.57
N MET A 26 -5.58 9.32 0.19
CA MET A 26 -4.41 8.47 0.00
C MET A 26 -4.46 7.66 -1.29
N GLU A 27 -5.65 7.36 -1.82
CA GLU A 27 -5.79 6.67 -3.12
C GLU A 27 -5.37 7.58 -4.27
N GLU A 28 -5.75 8.87 -4.23
CA GLU A 28 -5.29 9.85 -5.23
C GLU A 28 -3.78 10.06 -5.16
N ALA A 29 -3.21 10.11 -3.96
CA ALA A 29 -1.77 10.23 -3.79
C ALA A 29 -1.03 9.00 -4.34
N ASP A 30 -1.55 7.80 -4.10
CA ASP A 30 -0.99 6.54 -4.63
C ASP A 30 -1.11 6.49 -6.17
N GLU A 31 -2.22 6.94 -6.73
CA GLU A 31 -2.52 6.87 -8.17
C GLU A 31 -1.81 7.95 -9.01
N LEU A 32 -1.64 9.17 -8.48
CA LEU A 32 -1.20 10.34 -9.26
C LEU A 32 0.25 10.75 -9.00
N CYS A 33 0.80 10.43 -7.83
CA CYS A 33 2.10 10.96 -7.41
C CYS A 33 3.23 9.97 -7.65
N HIS A 34 4.29 10.43 -8.32
CA HIS A 34 5.55 9.70 -8.41
C HIS A 34 6.31 9.67 -7.06
N ARG A 35 6.09 10.69 -6.23
CA ARG A 35 6.66 10.84 -4.89
C ARG A 35 5.63 11.45 -3.95
N VAL A 36 5.56 10.94 -2.75
CA VAL A 36 4.67 11.41 -1.68
C VAL A 36 5.51 11.81 -0.48
N ALA A 37 5.08 12.87 0.20
CA ALA A 37 5.57 13.26 1.51
C ALA A 37 4.39 13.21 2.48
N LEU A 38 4.48 12.34 3.49
CA LEU A 38 3.47 12.20 4.53
C LEU A 38 3.70 13.30 5.57
N LEU A 39 2.74 14.22 5.70
CA LEU A 39 2.81 15.36 6.62
C LEU A 39 1.95 15.09 7.85
N ASN A 40 2.54 15.17 9.05
CA ASN A 40 1.81 15.11 10.31
C ASN A 40 2.28 16.21 11.25
N LYS A 41 1.34 16.95 11.87
CA LYS A 41 1.62 18.01 12.86
C LYS A 41 2.72 19.00 12.41
N GLY A 42 2.67 19.42 11.14
CA GLY A 42 3.62 20.37 10.55
C GLY A 42 5.00 19.80 10.20
N SER A 43 5.21 18.49 10.32
CA SER A 43 6.48 17.83 10.00
C SER A 43 6.27 16.70 8.98
N ILE A 44 7.20 16.57 8.02
CA ILE A 44 7.22 15.41 7.13
C ILE A 44 7.71 14.22 7.94
N VAL A 45 6.84 13.23 8.14
CA VAL A 45 7.16 12.02 8.91
C VAL A 45 7.83 10.95 8.05
N GLU A 46 7.56 10.97 6.75
CA GLU A 46 8.16 10.04 5.79
C GLU A 46 8.00 10.56 4.35
N SER A 47 8.89 10.17 3.44
CA SER A 47 8.77 10.51 2.02
C SER A 47 9.42 9.47 1.11
N GLY A 48 8.85 9.25 -0.07
CA GLY A 48 9.33 8.26 -1.03
C GLY A 48 8.35 8.10 -2.19
N SER A 49 8.58 7.14 -3.08
CA SER A 49 7.52 6.71 -4.00
C SER A 49 6.42 5.99 -3.21
N PRO A 50 5.15 6.01 -3.66
CA PRO A 50 4.10 5.26 -3.00
C PRO A 50 4.44 3.77 -2.80
N GLU A 51 5.04 3.14 -3.81
CA GLU A 51 5.47 1.75 -3.76
C GLU A 51 6.57 1.51 -2.71
N GLU A 52 7.59 2.36 -2.65
CA GLU A 52 8.67 2.27 -1.65
C GLU A 52 8.11 2.36 -0.23
N LEU A 53 7.17 3.29 0.00
CA LEU A 53 6.54 3.45 1.31
C LEU A 53 5.72 2.21 1.67
N LYS A 54 4.88 1.70 0.77
CA LYS A 54 4.08 0.50 1.03
C LYS A 54 4.97 -0.73 1.31
N LEU A 55 6.05 -0.92 0.55
CA LEU A 55 6.99 -2.02 0.77
C LEU A 55 7.75 -1.90 2.10
N LYS A 56 8.22 -0.70 2.45
CA LYS A 56 8.98 -0.44 3.69
C LYS A 56 8.18 -0.78 4.95
N TYR A 57 6.87 -0.54 4.92
CA TYR A 57 5.96 -0.77 6.04
C TYR A 57 5.07 -2.02 5.86
N SER A 58 5.36 -2.86 4.86
CA SER A 58 4.63 -4.12 4.67
C SER A 58 4.88 -5.07 5.84
N ARG A 59 3.82 -5.74 6.29
CA ARG A 59 3.90 -6.80 7.32
C ARG A 59 4.53 -8.08 6.81
N LYS A 60 4.81 -8.18 5.49
CA LYS A 60 5.36 -9.37 4.82
C LYS A 60 4.57 -10.63 5.22
N ARG A 61 3.27 -10.60 4.99
CA ARG A 61 2.35 -11.73 5.27
C ARG A 61 1.57 -12.13 4.03
N VAL A 62 1.16 -13.38 4.04
CA VAL A 62 0.30 -14.01 3.03
C VAL A 62 -0.88 -14.64 3.75
N VAL A 63 -2.07 -14.45 3.20
CA VAL A 63 -3.27 -15.15 3.65
C VAL A 63 -3.52 -16.30 2.69
N ILE A 64 -3.56 -17.51 3.25
CA ILE A 64 -3.92 -18.73 2.53
C ILE A 64 -5.34 -19.09 2.96
N THR A 65 -6.25 -19.23 1.98
CA THR A 65 -7.62 -19.70 2.20
C THR A 65 -7.75 -21.13 1.70
N THR A 66 -8.20 -22.02 2.57
CA THR A 66 -8.50 -23.42 2.27
C THR A 66 -9.97 -23.72 2.54
N GLY A 67 -10.43 -24.93 2.24
CA GLY A 67 -11.78 -25.38 2.65
C GLY A 67 -12.02 -25.36 4.17
N GLU A 68 -10.97 -25.31 4.99
CA GLU A 68 -11.02 -25.30 6.45
C GLU A 68 -11.00 -23.89 7.04
N GLY A 69 -10.68 -22.85 6.24
CA GLY A 69 -10.66 -21.46 6.68
C GLY A 69 -9.47 -20.66 6.14
N LYS A 70 -9.18 -19.53 6.81
CA LYS A 70 -8.09 -18.62 6.46
C LYS A 70 -6.94 -18.75 7.46
N LYS A 71 -5.71 -18.74 6.96
CA LYS A 71 -4.48 -18.76 7.76
C LYS A 71 -3.52 -17.69 7.27
N GLU A 72 -3.09 -16.83 8.18
CA GLU A 72 -1.97 -15.91 7.95
C GLU A 72 -0.64 -16.63 8.12
N VAL A 73 0.26 -16.44 7.16
CA VAL A 73 1.59 -17.03 7.12
C VAL A 73 2.60 -15.93 6.80
N PRO A 74 3.77 -15.91 7.47
CA PRO A 74 4.87 -15.04 7.05
C PRO A 74 5.22 -15.25 5.57
N LEU A 75 5.54 -14.17 4.85
CA LEU A 75 6.04 -14.19 3.47
C LEU A 75 7.52 -14.61 3.46
N GLU A 76 7.77 -15.81 3.99
CA GLU A 76 9.08 -16.45 4.08
C GLU A 76 8.98 -17.84 3.44
N ARG A 77 9.97 -18.19 2.61
CA ARG A 77 9.95 -19.41 1.80
C ARG A 77 9.63 -20.66 2.62
N GLU A 78 10.32 -20.86 3.73
CA GLU A 78 10.15 -22.06 4.58
C GLU A 78 8.77 -22.11 5.25
N ALA A 79 8.29 -20.97 5.76
CA ALA A 79 6.99 -20.88 6.42
C ALA A 79 5.83 -21.13 5.44
N LEU A 80 5.95 -20.62 4.21
CA LEU A 80 4.99 -20.84 3.13
C LEU A 80 4.95 -22.31 2.70
N LEU A 81 6.11 -22.92 2.43
CA LEU A 81 6.19 -24.33 2.04
C LEU A 81 5.57 -25.23 3.10
N LYS A 82 5.96 -25.05 4.37
CA LYS A 82 5.39 -25.81 5.50
C LYS A 82 3.88 -25.62 5.61
N SER A 83 3.37 -24.42 5.37
CA SER A 83 1.93 -24.15 5.46
C SER A 83 1.15 -24.76 4.30
N LEU A 84 1.74 -24.81 3.10
CA LEU A 84 1.12 -25.42 1.93
C LEU A 84 1.14 -26.95 1.98
N GLU A 85 2.21 -27.55 2.51
CA GLU A 85 2.30 -29.01 2.73
C GLU A 85 1.24 -29.51 3.72
N GLN A 86 0.88 -28.68 4.70
CA GLN A 86 -0.12 -28.98 5.73
C GLN A 86 -1.52 -28.53 5.34
N ALA A 87 -1.67 -27.77 4.25
CA ALA A 87 -2.96 -27.29 3.80
C ALA A 87 -3.70 -28.44 3.10
N GLY A 88 -5.02 -28.50 3.32
CA GLY A 88 -5.91 -29.25 2.43
C GLY A 88 -6.01 -28.56 1.06
N GLU A 89 -7.18 -28.64 0.42
CA GLU A 89 -7.42 -27.93 -0.83
C GLU A 89 -7.26 -26.41 -0.67
N VAL A 90 -6.26 -25.84 -1.34
CA VAL A 90 -6.00 -24.39 -1.37
C VAL A 90 -6.93 -23.74 -2.39
N LEU A 91 -7.73 -22.79 -1.93
CA LEU A 91 -8.69 -22.04 -2.74
C LEU A 91 -8.13 -20.70 -3.21
N MET A 92 -7.37 -20.00 -2.35
CA MET A 92 -6.84 -18.68 -2.65
C MET A 92 -5.57 -18.38 -1.84
N ILE A 93 -4.64 -17.64 -2.44
CA ILE A 93 -3.43 -17.10 -1.80
C ILE A 93 -3.32 -15.62 -2.20
N HIS A 94 -3.16 -14.72 -1.24
CA HIS A 94 -2.86 -13.31 -1.52
C HIS A 94 -1.87 -12.72 -0.50
N SER A 95 -1.02 -11.80 -0.95
CA SER A 95 -0.20 -10.95 -0.07
C SER A 95 -1.08 -9.91 0.62
N GLU A 96 -0.66 -9.47 1.82
CA GLU A 96 -1.19 -8.26 2.44
C GLU A 96 -0.21 -7.10 2.23
N GLU A 97 -0.55 -6.24 1.29
CA GLU A 97 0.16 -4.99 1.03
C GLU A 97 -0.55 -3.85 1.75
N PRO A 98 0.17 -3.03 2.54
CA PRO A 98 -0.44 -1.89 3.19
C PRO A 98 -0.78 -0.81 2.16
N SER A 99 -1.85 -0.07 2.40
CA SER A 99 -2.13 1.19 1.70
C SER A 99 -1.27 2.32 2.26
N LEU A 100 -1.18 3.45 1.54
CA LEU A 100 -0.56 4.67 2.08
C LEU A 100 -1.23 5.16 3.37
N ARG A 101 -2.54 4.87 3.55
CA ARG A 101 -3.26 5.17 4.79
C ARG A 101 -2.72 4.32 5.95
N ASP A 102 -2.52 3.03 5.74
CA ASP A 102 -1.97 2.13 6.77
C ASP A 102 -0.55 2.54 7.17
N VAL A 103 0.26 2.96 6.18
CA VAL A 103 1.60 3.52 6.42
C VAL A 103 1.51 4.77 7.29
N PHE A 104 0.62 5.71 6.94
CA PHE A 104 0.42 6.93 7.71
C PHE A 104 0.03 6.64 9.16
N LEU A 105 -0.98 5.78 9.38
CA LEU A 105 -1.44 5.39 10.72
C LEU A 105 -0.33 4.73 11.54
N THR A 106 0.47 3.85 10.91
CA THR A 106 1.62 3.21 11.55
C THR A 106 2.66 4.24 12.04
N LEU A 107 2.87 5.31 11.27
CA LEU A 107 3.84 6.35 11.57
C LEU A 107 3.35 7.36 12.61
N THR A 108 2.07 7.73 12.56
CA THR A 108 1.51 8.75 13.45
C THR A 108 1.13 8.20 14.83
N LYS A 109 1.08 6.86 14.99
CA LYS A 109 0.55 6.19 16.19
C LYS A 109 -0.86 6.67 16.55
N GLU A 110 -1.60 7.17 15.56
CA GLU A 110 -3.00 7.52 15.72
C GLU A 110 -3.79 6.22 15.53
N GLU A 111 -3.89 5.43 16.61
CA GLU A 111 -4.90 4.37 16.69
C GLU A 111 -6.27 5.03 16.76
N GLN A 112 -7.04 5.00 15.66
CA GLN A 112 -8.51 5.02 15.68
C GLN A 112 -9.08 4.20 14.53
#